data_AF-A0A1G9KG05-F1
#
_entry.id   AF-A0A1G9KG05-F1
#
_cell.length_a   1.000
_cell.length_b   1.000
_cell.length_c   1.000
_cell.angle_alpha   90.00
_cell.angle_beta   90.00
_cell.angle_gamma   90.00
#
_symmetry.space_group_name_H-M   'P 1'
#
loop_
_entity.id
_entity.type
_entity.pdbx_description
1 polymer ?
#
loop_
_entity_poly.entity_id
_entity_poly.type
_entity_poly.pdbx_seq_one_letter_code
_entity_poly.pdbx_strand_id
1 'polypeptide(L)'
;MKKYSFLYIMSLLLFFAGCKEDEVGRIAPEGDFAVNFTLPEGVVTAPAKLVLTNRSKYSEKYLWKFPKGVALTKEGLTDRSTSESLVPDTVFYSLPGEYSVTLLAWQGGKVDSITKSVTVVKMQPQIVPPVSIGIMGEVQFSAKVFKYPGVDVSYSWDFGEAGLTSTEANPKVIFQNEGIHTVKLTINDGQESLTATVDVVVKGELVKTLYFTDAKTGKLYKKRFTVLQQSNPIQLPLNTGLHPWSITVAGERLVISATGANAYFTGAAADGRIYAVDLNGGNEKTITRGVGTGNDDPFASTVDNSGTVWWMSRNANTPGIRTLPLTAEDVAYPATKFVLTAAQAGATSVYGWLDGDIQNVNGNIWYTKQGSAGKGMFKLTDKGVFIESIAALKDVKIRSFAVDTKNSKIYFSVNYPSTGFPKGLYVSNLDGTNPQLIDALANFSEEGNPNEQTYVTAIVVDNAPDDGTAGYVYYGYRDMTEVSSTGVLAGTGANSGIKRYAIGGGSQPTFFLKGFIPYGIAIDHVKR
;
A
#
# COMPACT_ATOMS: atom_id res chain seq x y z
N MET A 1 69.35 -15.27 -81.57
CA MET A 1 67.91 -15.40 -81.89
C MET A 1 67.34 -13.97 -81.82
N LYS A 2 67.40 -13.18 -82.89
CA LYS A 2 66.40 -13.02 -83.99
C LYS A 2 65.04 -12.55 -83.40
N LYS A 3 64.47 -11.36 -83.65
CA LYS A 3 64.60 -10.39 -84.77
C LYS A 3 63.94 -9.02 -84.42
N TYR A 4 64.59 -7.92 -84.85
CA TYR A 4 64.13 -6.60 -85.38
C TYR A 4 62.95 -5.87 -84.70
N SER A 5 63.07 -4.66 -84.15
CA SER A 5 63.48 -3.35 -84.72
C SER A 5 62.63 -2.87 -85.91
N PHE A 6 62.21 -1.61 -85.82
CA PHE A 6 61.90 -0.67 -86.91
C PHE A 6 60.43 -0.47 -87.36
N LEU A 7 60.09 0.82 -87.55
CA LEU A 7 58.98 1.46 -88.30
C LEU A 7 57.61 1.50 -87.61
N TYR A 8 57.17 2.61 -86.99
CA TYR A 8 56.84 3.92 -87.58
C TYR A 8 56.01 3.82 -88.87
N ILE A 9 54.77 4.34 -88.78
CA ILE A 9 53.97 4.92 -89.86
C ILE A 9 53.61 3.94 -90.98
N MET A 10 52.36 3.49 -91.01
CA MET A 10 51.42 3.74 -92.12
C MET A 10 50.23 2.77 -92.04
N SER A 11 49.38 2.98 -91.04
CA SER A 11 47.96 2.72 -91.17
C SER A 11 47.22 4.01 -90.84
N LEU A 12 47.60 5.06 -91.59
CA LEU A 12 46.71 6.17 -91.90
C LEU A 12 45.57 5.61 -92.76
N LEU A 13 44.35 6.09 -92.53
CA LEU A 13 43.09 5.73 -93.19
C LEU A 13 42.36 4.53 -92.58
N LEU A 14 41.51 4.80 -91.59
CA LEU A 14 40.06 4.69 -91.76
C LEU A 14 39.32 5.29 -90.56
N PHE A 15 38.46 6.26 -90.88
CA PHE A 15 37.36 6.81 -90.08
C PHE A 15 37.69 7.70 -88.87
N PHE A 16 37.80 9.00 -89.18
CA PHE A 16 37.14 10.03 -88.38
C PHE A 16 35.66 9.66 -88.19
N ALA A 17 35.28 9.25 -86.98
CA ALA A 17 33.91 9.29 -86.50
C ALA A 17 33.98 9.70 -85.03
N GLY A 18 33.45 10.88 -84.73
CA GLY A 18 33.60 11.53 -83.44
C GLY A 18 32.99 10.73 -82.29
N CYS A 19 33.74 10.62 -81.20
CA CYS A 19 33.14 10.57 -79.88
C CYS A 19 33.10 12.01 -79.36
N LYS A 20 31.94 12.65 -79.54
CA LYS A 20 31.53 13.76 -78.69
C LYS A 20 31.58 13.24 -77.25
N GLU A 21 32.21 13.97 -76.34
CA GLU A 21 31.85 13.84 -74.93
C GLU A 21 30.35 14.13 -74.84
N ASP A 22 29.59 13.15 -74.37
CA ASP A 22 28.23 13.40 -73.90
C ASP A 22 28.35 14.29 -72.66
N GLU A 23 28.35 15.61 -72.87
CA GLU A 23 27.79 16.51 -71.89
C GLU A 23 26.34 16.06 -71.71
N VAL A 24 26.10 15.30 -70.64
CA VAL A 24 24.75 15.08 -70.13
C VAL A 24 24.23 16.47 -69.78
N GLY A 25 23.50 17.06 -70.73
CA GLY A 25 22.73 18.27 -70.51
C GLY A 25 21.88 18.02 -69.29
N ARG A 26 22.15 18.76 -68.22
CA ARG A 26 21.25 18.84 -67.08
C ARG A 26 19.90 19.23 -67.65
N ILE A 27 18.96 18.29 -67.67
CA ILE A 27 17.55 18.59 -67.90
C ILE A 27 17.21 19.66 -66.86
N ALA A 28 16.94 20.89 -67.32
CA ALA A 28 16.47 21.96 -66.46
C ALA A 28 15.25 21.39 -65.72
N PRO A 29 15.23 21.39 -64.39
CA PRO A 29 14.09 20.88 -63.67
C PRO A 29 12.86 21.69 -64.09
N GLU A 30 11.85 21.03 -64.67
CA GLU A 30 10.59 21.68 -65.00
C GLU A 30 9.88 22.05 -63.70
N GLY A 31 9.97 23.33 -63.34
CA GLY A 31 9.15 23.96 -62.32
C GLY A 31 9.75 25.28 -61.82
N ASP A 32 8.90 26.11 -61.25
CA ASP A 32 9.27 27.46 -60.81
C ASP A 32 10.16 27.42 -59.57
N PHE A 33 11.28 28.13 -59.63
CA PHE A 33 12.13 28.41 -58.49
C PHE A 33 11.34 29.14 -57.39
N ALA A 34 11.39 28.61 -56.18
CA ALA A 34 10.64 29.14 -55.04
C ALA A 34 11.41 28.90 -53.74
N VAL A 35 11.46 29.92 -52.89
CA VAL A 35 12.14 29.86 -51.59
C VAL A 35 11.12 29.68 -50.48
N ASN A 36 11.29 28.64 -49.67
CA ASN A 36 10.42 28.39 -48.52
C ASN A 36 11.16 27.58 -47.46
N PHE A 37 10.72 27.69 -46.21
CA PHE A 37 11.15 26.84 -45.11
C PHE A 37 10.06 26.74 -44.06
N THR A 38 10.09 25.74 -43.20
CA THR A 38 9.18 25.65 -42.04
C THR A 38 9.95 25.83 -40.74
N LEU A 39 9.32 26.56 -39.83
CA LEU A 39 9.70 26.62 -38.42
C LEU A 39 9.03 25.44 -37.69
N PRO A 40 9.54 25.02 -36.52
CA PRO A 40 8.83 24.09 -35.64
C PRO A 40 7.44 24.63 -35.29
N GLU A 41 6.46 23.72 -35.24
CA GLU A 41 5.10 24.03 -34.81
C GLU A 41 5.03 24.06 -33.27
N GLY A 42 4.17 24.91 -32.72
CA GLY A 42 3.93 25.04 -31.28
C GLY A 42 4.68 26.19 -30.60
N VAL A 43 4.57 26.25 -29.27
CA VAL A 43 5.19 27.30 -28.45
C VAL A 43 6.66 26.98 -28.23
N VAL A 44 7.53 27.94 -28.57
CA VAL A 44 8.99 27.83 -28.39
C VAL A 44 9.38 28.56 -27.11
N THR A 45 10.04 27.88 -26.17
CA THR A 45 10.42 28.46 -24.87
C THR A 45 11.93 28.68 -24.75
N ALA A 46 12.35 29.81 -24.18
CA ALA A 46 13.77 30.08 -23.89
C ALA A 46 14.26 29.24 -22.70
N PRO A 47 15.48 28.68 -22.76
CA PRO A 47 16.41 28.67 -23.90
C PRO A 47 15.93 27.72 -25.01
N ALA A 48 15.80 28.26 -26.23
CA ALA A 48 15.14 27.60 -27.34
C ALA A 48 16.11 26.92 -28.30
N LYS A 49 15.76 25.72 -28.75
CA LYS A 49 16.41 25.00 -29.86
C LYS A 49 15.46 24.95 -31.05
N LEU A 50 15.83 25.62 -32.14
CA LEU A 50 15.02 25.79 -33.32
C LEU A 50 15.63 24.98 -34.48
N VAL A 51 14.92 23.94 -34.89
CA VAL A 51 15.29 23.13 -36.06
C VAL A 51 14.58 23.68 -37.28
N LEU A 52 15.35 24.13 -38.28
CA LEU A 52 14.83 24.71 -39.51
C LEU A 52 14.71 23.64 -40.59
N THR A 53 13.59 23.60 -41.31
CA THR A 53 13.43 22.66 -42.43
C THR A 53 13.33 23.41 -43.75
N ASN A 54 14.27 23.19 -44.65
CA ASN A 54 14.24 23.77 -45.99
C ASN A 54 13.10 23.17 -46.83
N ARG A 55 12.32 24.02 -47.50
CA ARG A 55 11.23 23.66 -48.41
C ARG A 55 11.37 24.35 -49.78
N SER A 56 12.56 24.87 -50.08
CA SER A 56 12.85 25.56 -51.34
C SER A 56 12.90 24.57 -52.50
N LYS A 57 12.46 25.01 -53.68
CA LYS A 57 12.44 24.20 -54.91
C LYS A 57 13.47 24.76 -55.90
N TYR A 58 14.14 23.84 -56.60
CA TYR A 58 15.07 24.14 -57.69
C TYR A 58 16.16 25.15 -57.36
N SER A 59 16.70 25.10 -56.13
CA SER A 59 17.77 25.97 -55.66
C SER A 59 19.13 25.26 -55.66
N GLU A 60 20.21 25.97 -55.99
CA GLU A 60 21.57 25.45 -56.09
C GLU A 60 22.48 25.93 -54.94
N LYS A 61 22.12 27.06 -54.30
CA LYS A 61 22.84 27.64 -53.16
C LYS A 61 21.85 28.18 -52.14
N TYR A 62 22.24 28.20 -50.86
CA TYR A 62 21.44 28.70 -49.73
C TYR A 62 22.25 29.64 -48.83
N LEU A 63 21.56 30.55 -48.16
CA LEU A 63 22.10 31.36 -47.07
C LEU A 63 21.00 31.59 -46.05
N TRP A 64 21.15 30.95 -44.90
CA TRP A 64 20.34 31.18 -43.71
C TRP A 64 20.91 32.35 -42.92
N LYS A 65 20.01 33.22 -42.43
CA LYS A 65 20.33 34.29 -41.48
C LYS A 65 19.37 34.19 -40.30
N PHE A 66 19.90 34.07 -39.10
CA PHE A 66 19.15 34.00 -37.85
C PHE A 66 19.77 34.97 -36.83
N PRO A 67 19.54 36.29 -37.00
CA PRO A 67 20.12 37.32 -36.13
C PRO A 67 19.82 37.04 -34.65
N LYS A 68 20.81 37.33 -33.78
CA LYS A 68 20.80 37.05 -32.33
C LYS A 68 20.73 35.56 -31.95
N GLY A 69 20.55 34.66 -32.91
CA GLY A 69 20.67 33.23 -32.73
C GLY A 69 22.09 32.77 -33.00
N VAL A 70 22.46 31.66 -32.37
CA VAL A 70 23.76 31.01 -32.55
C VAL A 70 23.56 29.56 -32.99
N ALA A 71 24.51 28.98 -33.73
CA ALA A 71 24.40 27.60 -34.19
C ALA A 71 24.83 26.61 -33.09
N LEU A 72 23.97 25.65 -32.76
CA LEU A 72 24.23 24.51 -31.89
C LEU A 72 24.66 23.30 -32.74
N THR A 73 25.94 22.96 -32.62
CA THR A 73 26.62 21.85 -33.31
C THR A 73 26.83 20.66 -32.38
N LYS A 74 27.41 19.56 -32.90
CA LYS A 74 27.83 18.43 -32.06
C LYS A 74 28.91 18.83 -31.05
N GLU A 75 29.70 19.83 -31.39
CA GLU A 75 30.78 20.39 -30.59
C GLU A 75 30.29 21.45 -29.59
N GLY A 76 29.00 21.82 -29.63
CA GLY A 76 28.38 22.81 -28.75
C GLY A 76 27.92 24.09 -29.45
N LEU A 77 27.71 25.16 -28.67
CA LEU A 77 27.30 26.46 -29.18
C LEU A 77 28.45 27.15 -29.91
N THR A 78 28.18 27.64 -31.11
CA THR A 78 29.13 28.40 -31.94
C THR A 78 28.55 29.76 -32.28
N ASP A 79 29.34 30.84 -32.18
CA ASP A 79 28.91 32.22 -32.49
C ASP A 79 28.76 32.45 -34.00
N ARG A 80 27.90 31.65 -34.62
CA ARG A 80 27.55 31.70 -36.03
C ARG A 80 26.06 31.98 -36.11
N SER A 81 25.70 33.09 -36.74
CA SER A 81 24.31 33.52 -36.96
C SER A 81 23.84 33.31 -38.42
N THR A 82 24.67 32.63 -39.22
CA THR A 82 24.39 32.30 -40.62
C THR A 82 24.84 30.88 -40.97
N SER A 83 24.30 30.33 -42.05
CA SER A 83 24.72 29.03 -42.60
C SER A 83 24.47 28.96 -44.10
N GLU A 84 25.38 28.36 -44.87
CA GLU A 84 25.20 28.10 -46.30
C GLU A 84 24.72 26.68 -46.61
N SER A 85 24.46 25.87 -45.57
CA SER A 85 24.05 24.47 -45.73
C SER A 85 22.61 24.35 -46.23
N LEU A 86 22.31 23.25 -46.96
CA LEU A 86 20.95 22.91 -47.39
C LEU A 86 19.97 22.91 -46.20
N VAL A 87 20.39 22.31 -45.09
CA VAL A 87 19.72 22.38 -43.79
C VAL A 87 20.75 22.91 -42.79
N PRO A 88 20.47 24.00 -42.07
CA PRO A 88 21.42 24.56 -41.11
C PRO A 88 21.45 23.71 -39.83
N ASP A 89 22.51 23.87 -39.04
CA ASP A 89 22.54 23.38 -37.66
C ASP A 89 21.36 23.94 -36.84
N THR A 90 21.08 23.34 -35.69
CA THR A 90 20.01 23.83 -34.79
C THR A 90 20.32 25.27 -34.37
N VAL A 91 19.39 26.19 -34.59
CA VAL A 91 19.53 27.57 -34.12
C VAL A 91 19.16 27.64 -32.65
N PHE A 92 19.99 28.29 -31.84
CA PHE A 92 19.80 28.44 -30.40
C PHE A 92 19.53 29.91 -30.05
N TYR A 93 18.43 30.16 -29.33
CA TYR A 93 18.08 31.47 -28.78
C TYR A 93 18.05 31.37 -27.25
N SER A 94 18.95 32.09 -26.58
CA SER A 94 19.11 32.00 -25.12
C SER A 94 18.06 32.78 -24.32
N LEU A 95 17.44 33.81 -24.92
CA LEU A 95 16.52 34.74 -24.27
C LEU A 95 15.13 34.72 -24.93
N PRO A 96 14.05 35.02 -24.18
CA PRO A 96 12.74 35.26 -24.77
C PRO A 96 12.75 36.52 -25.65
N GLY A 97 11.91 36.53 -26.68
CA GLY A 97 11.76 37.65 -27.60
C GLY A 97 11.20 37.25 -28.96
N GLU A 98 10.97 38.25 -29.80
CA GLU A 98 10.63 38.10 -31.21
C GLU A 98 11.90 37.97 -32.04
N TYR A 99 12.03 36.87 -32.78
CA TYR A 99 13.15 36.61 -33.68
C TYR A 99 12.66 36.42 -35.10
N SER A 100 13.52 36.70 -36.07
CA SER A 100 13.26 36.43 -37.48
C SER A 100 14.34 35.52 -38.05
N VAL A 101 13.92 34.62 -38.93
CA VAL A 101 14.81 33.75 -39.70
C VAL A 101 14.59 34.05 -41.17
N THR A 102 15.67 34.31 -41.89
CA THR A 102 15.63 34.58 -43.32
C THR A 102 16.39 33.49 -44.07
N LEU A 103 15.76 32.93 -45.10
CA LEU A 103 16.41 32.06 -46.07
C LEU A 103 16.53 32.80 -47.40
N LEU A 104 17.75 32.89 -47.93
CA LEU A 104 18.01 33.26 -49.32
C LEU A 104 18.39 32.00 -50.09
N ALA A 105 17.89 31.85 -51.31
CA ALA A 105 18.31 30.77 -52.21
C ALA A 105 18.60 31.30 -53.62
N TRP A 106 19.42 30.59 -54.38
CA TRP A 106 19.82 30.98 -55.74
C TRP A 106 19.54 29.87 -56.76
N GLN A 107 19.19 30.26 -57.98
CA GLN A 107 19.11 29.39 -59.16
C GLN A 107 19.56 30.18 -60.41
N GLY A 108 20.60 29.72 -61.11
CA GLY A 108 20.98 30.30 -62.41
C GLY A 108 21.20 31.82 -62.39
N GLY A 109 21.75 32.37 -61.30
CA GLY A 109 21.98 33.81 -61.10
C GLY A 109 20.79 34.60 -60.53
N LYS A 110 19.59 34.01 -60.45
CA LYS A 110 18.44 34.59 -59.74
C LYS A 110 18.56 34.32 -58.23
N VAL A 111 18.11 35.27 -57.42
CA VAL A 111 18.02 35.16 -55.96
C VAL A 111 16.62 35.54 -55.51
N ASP A 112 16.08 34.78 -54.56
CA ASP A 112 14.84 35.11 -53.85
C ASP A 112 15.02 34.84 -52.35
N SER A 113 14.16 35.41 -51.53
CA SER A 113 14.27 35.34 -50.08
C SER A 113 12.93 35.32 -49.38
N ILE A 114 12.85 34.58 -48.28
CA ILE A 114 11.69 34.56 -47.39
C ILE A 114 12.13 34.73 -45.94
N THR A 115 11.37 35.53 -45.20
CA THR A 115 11.57 35.73 -43.75
C THR A 115 10.35 35.23 -43.00
N LYS A 116 10.57 34.47 -41.93
CA LYS A 116 9.52 34.06 -40.98
C LYS A 116 9.89 34.46 -39.57
N SER A 117 8.92 34.97 -38.82
CA SER A 117 9.07 35.32 -37.41
C SER A 117 8.80 34.12 -36.51
N VAL A 118 9.49 34.07 -35.38
CA VAL A 118 9.28 33.11 -34.30
C VAL A 118 9.31 33.85 -32.97
N THR A 119 8.22 33.73 -32.22
CA THR A 119 8.15 34.20 -30.83
C THR A 119 8.74 33.13 -29.93
N VAL A 120 9.84 33.46 -29.25
CA VAL A 120 10.38 32.64 -28.17
C VAL A 120 9.85 33.20 -26.85
N VAL A 121 9.01 32.46 -26.15
CA VAL A 121 8.44 32.89 -24.87
C VAL A 121 9.31 32.46 -23.70
N LYS A 122 9.14 33.11 -22.55
CA LYS A 122 9.87 32.75 -21.32
C LYS A 122 9.37 31.41 -20.78
N MET A 123 10.30 30.55 -20.32
CA MET A 123 9.95 29.34 -19.60
C MET A 123 9.31 29.70 -18.25
N GLN A 124 8.11 29.15 -18.01
CA GLN A 124 7.44 29.27 -16.71
C GLN A 124 8.16 28.42 -15.65
N PRO A 125 8.18 28.85 -14.37
CA PRO A 125 8.77 28.04 -13.31
C PRO A 125 8.05 26.69 -13.20
N GLN A 126 8.81 25.63 -12.93
CA GLN A 126 8.27 24.29 -12.68
C GLN A 126 8.81 23.79 -11.34
N ILE A 127 7.90 23.46 -10.42
CA ILE A 127 8.26 22.79 -9.16
C ILE A 127 8.63 21.34 -9.47
N VAL A 128 9.74 20.88 -8.89
CA VAL A 128 10.18 19.49 -8.93
C VAL A 128 10.10 18.93 -7.51
N PRO A 129 8.97 18.27 -7.17
CA PRO A 129 8.80 17.67 -5.85
C PRO A 129 9.63 16.39 -5.70
N PRO A 130 9.95 15.98 -4.46
CA PRO A 130 10.51 14.67 -4.16
C PRO A 130 9.53 13.54 -4.52
N VAL A 131 10.07 12.33 -4.77
CA VAL A 131 9.28 11.17 -5.24
C VAL A 131 8.35 10.59 -4.16
N SER A 132 8.73 10.67 -2.89
CA SER A 132 7.92 10.19 -1.77
C SER A 132 8.09 11.11 -0.58
N ILE A 133 6.96 11.51 0.03
CA ILE A 133 6.93 12.38 1.20
C ILE A 133 6.17 11.64 2.29
N GLY A 134 6.80 11.51 3.45
CA GLY A 134 6.19 11.00 4.67
C GLY A 134 6.16 12.09 5.73
N ILE A 135 5.20 12.03 6.65
CA ILE A 135 5.19 12.92 7.82
C ILE A 135 6.49 12.79 8.62
N MET A 136 6.93 13.91 9.21
CA MET A 136 8.15 14.01 10.02
C MET A 136 9.46 13.59 9.31
N GLY A 137 9.43 13.33 8.00
CA GLY A 137 10.61 13.11 7.17
C GLY A 137 11.08 14.39 6.49
N GLU A 138 12.37 14.72 6.59
CA GLU A 138 12.97 15.82 5.83
C GLU A 138 13.00 15.46 4.34
N VAL A 139 12.41 16.31 3.51
CA VAL A 139 12.46 16.19 2.05
C VAL A 139 12.94 17.49 1.43
N GLN A 140 13.58 17.40 0.26
CA GLN A 140 14.08 18.56 -0.46
C GLN A 140 13.27 18.81 -1.73
N PHE A 141 12.83 20.05 -1.91
CA PHE A 141 12.22 20.53 -3.14
C PHE A 141 13.26 21.25 -4.01
N SER A 142 13.01 21.27 -5.31
CA SER A 142 13.77 22.08 -6.26
C SER A 142 12.83 22.67 -7.30
N ALA A 143 13.32 23.62 -8.09
CA ALA A 143 12.57 24.23 -9.18
C ALA A 143 13.41 24.38 -10.44
N LYS A 144 12.78 24.24 -11.59
CA LYS A 144 13.34 24.70 -12.87
C LYS A 144 12.83 26.11 -13.12
N VAL A 145 13.75 27.07 -13.20
CA VAL A 145 13.44 28.49 -13.40
C VAL A 145 14.27 29.03 -14.56
N PHE A 146 13.71 29.98 -15.30
CA PHE A 146 14.49 30.76 -16.25
C PHE A 146 15.31 31.80 -15.50
N LYS A 147 16.60 31.97 -15.85
CA LYS A 147 17.49 32.96 -15.26
C LYS A 147 18.07 33.86 -16.35
N TYR A 148 17.82 35.16 -16.25
CA TYR A 148 18.51 36.13 -17.11
C TYR A 148 19.99 36.21 -16.74
N PRO A 149 20.90 36.37 -17.73
CA PRO A 149 22.32 36.57 -17.46
C PRO A 149 22.55 37.75 -16.52
N GLY A 150 23.30 37.53 -15.43
CA GLY A 150 23.65 38.57 -14.46
C GLY A 150 22.52 39.02 -13.52
N VAL A 151 21.35 38.36 -13.54
CA VAL A 151 20.22 38.70 -12.67
C VAL A 151 19.96 37.56 -11.71
N ASP A 152 19.85 37.85 -10.41
CA ASP A 152 19.51 36.84 -9.40
C ASP A 152 18.01 36.62 -9.30
N VAL A 153 17.64 35.37 -9.02
CA VAL A 153 16.25 34.94 -8.84
C VAL A 153 15.99 34.80 -7.35
N SER A 154 14.94 35.45 -6.84
CA SER A 154 14.46 35.23 -5.48
C SER A 154 13.32 34.21 -5.47
N TYR A 155 13.20 33.47 -4.37
CA TYR A 155 12.25 32.39 -4.19
C TYR A 155 11.37 32.66 -2.98
N SER A 156 10.11 32.27 -3.08
CA SER A 156 9.15 32.27 -1.97
C SER A 156 8.27 31.03 -2.12
N TRP A 157 8.44 30.10 -1.17
CA TRP A 157 7.74 28.83 -1.12
C TRP A 157 6.68 28.86 -0.03
N ASP A 158 5.51 28.32 -0.35
CA ASP A 158 4.44 27.97 0.58
C ASP A 158 4.11 26.49 0.33
N PHE A 159 4.22 25.66 1.37
CA PHE A 159 4.06 24.21 1.23
C PHE A 159 2.63 23.74 1.51
N GLY A 160 1.67 24.65 1.73
CA GLY A 160 0.27 24.29 1.99
C GLY A 160 -0.03 23.83 3.42
N GLU A 161 0.98 23.87 4.31
CA GLU A 161 0.84 23.63 5.74
C GLU A 161 1.12 24.93 6.52
N ALA A 162 0.33 25.19 7.57
CA ALA A 162 0.39 26.45 8.31
C ALA A 162 1.80 26.72 8.86
N GLY A 163 2.42 27.81 8.40
CA GLY A 163 3.77 28.23 8.83
C GLY A 163 4.92 27.54 8.10
N LEU A 164 4.65 26.57 7.22
CA LEU A 164 5.68 25.89 6.43
C LEU A 164 5.97 26.69 5.15
N THR A 165 6.99 27.54 5.22
CA THR A 165 7.43 28.44 4.12
C THR A 165 8.96 28.48 4.01
N SER A 166 9.49 28.89 2.87
CA SER A 166 10.95 29.07 2.70
C SER A 166 11.30 30.08 1.59
N THR A 167 12.49 30.68 1.67
CA THR A 167 13.07 31.55 0.64
C THR A 167 14.30 30.96 -0.04
N GLU A 168 14.67 29.72 0.29
CA GLU A 168 15.79 29.02 -0.33
C GLU A 168 15.45 28.57 -1.75
N ALA A 169 16.45 28.46 -2.63
CA ALA A 169 16.25 27.92 -3.97
C ALA A 169 15.92 26.42 -3.97
N ASN A 170 16.46 25.66 -3.01
CA ASN A 170 16.25 24.22 -2.85
C ASN A 170 15.91 23.87 -1.39
N PRO A 171 14.72 24.26 -0.90
CA PRO A 171 14.37 24.19 0.50
C PRO A 171 14.23 22.74 0.98
N LYS A 172 14.67 22.51 2.22
CA LYS A 172 14.40 21.29 2.99
C LYS A 172 13.23 21.54 3.92
N VAL A 173 12.24 20.65 3.90
CA VAL A 173 10.99 20.79 4.66
C VAL A 173 10.58 19.49 5.32
N ILE A 174 9.82 19.62 6.41
CA ILE A 174 9.23 18.51 7.16
C ILE A 174 7.73 18.79 7.27
N PHE A 175 6.90 17.94 6.68
CA PHE A 175 5.45 18.01 6.82
C PHE A 175 5.00 17.34 8.12
N GLN A 176 4.10 17.96 8.87
CA GLN A 176 3.58 17.39 10.11
C GLN A 176 2.29 16.61 9.90
N ASN A 177 1.52 16.94 8.84
CA ASN A 177 0.21 16.35 8.59
C ASN A 177 0.20 15.53 7.29
N GLU A 178 -0.39 14.33 7.34
CA GLU A 178 -0.64 13.54 6.14
C GLU A 178 -1.76 14.15 5.30
N GLY A 179 -1.79 13.85 3.99
CA GLY A 179 -2.82 14.33 3.07
C GLY A 179 -2.26 14.98 1.82
N ILE A 180 -3.15 15.63 1.07
CA ILE A 180 -2.78 16.39 -0.13
C ILE A 180 -2.43 17.81 0.29
N HIS A 181 -1.25 18.28 -0.14
CA HIS A 181 -0.77 19.64 0.10
C HIS A 181 -0.48 20.32 -1.24
N THR A 182 -1.03 21.52 -1.43
CA THR A 182 -0.75 22.33 -2.62
C THR A 182 0.49 23.18 -2.38
N VAL A 183 1.61 22.78 -2.94
CA VAL A 183 2.88 23.52 -2.87
C VAL A 183 2.85 24.64 -3.90
N LYS A 184 3.10 25.87 -3.46
CA LYS A 184 3.18 27.07 -4.28
C LYS A 184 4.59 27.64 -4.24
N LEU A 185 5.16 27.86 -5.42
CA LEU A 185 6.40 28.61 -5.62
C LEU A 185 6.07 29.93 -6.28
N THR A 186 6.54 31.03 -5.71
CA THR A 186 6.62 32.34 -6.37
C THR A 186 8.08 32.71 -6.53
N ILE A 187 8.52 32.97 -7.75
CA ILE A 187 9.85 33.50 -8.04
C ILE A 187 9.75 34.93 -8.53
N ASN A 188 10.81 35.71 -8.30
CA ASN A 188 11.04 36.95 -9.01
C ASN A 188 12.38 36.85 -9.73
N ASP A 189 12.38 36.98 -11.06
CA ASP A 189 13.57 36.84 -11.91
C ASP A 189 14.26 38.17 -12.22
N GLY A 190 13.94 39.22 -11.46
CA GLY A 190 14.38 40.59 -11.64
C GLY A 190 13.61 41.37 -12.71
N GLN A 191 12.70 40.74 -13.45
CA GLN A 191 11.80 41.43 -14.40
C GLN A 191 10.34 41.29 -14.02
N GLU A 192 9.92 40.11 -13.61
CA GLU A 192 8.54 39.83 -13.24
C GLU A 192 8.46 38.80 -12.11
N SER A 193 7.26 38.67 -11.53
CA SER A 193 6.97 37.63 -10.55
C SER A 193 6.11 36.54 -11.20
N LEU A 194 6.58 35.29 -11.12
CA LEU A 194 5.92 34.13 -11.69
C LEU A 194 5.58 33.13 -10.60
N THR A 195 4.48 32.42 -10.77
CA THR A 195 3.99 31.44 -9.81
C THR A 195 3.79 30.08 -10.46
N ALA A 196 4.15 29.03 -9.73
CA ALA A 196 3.83 27.63 -10.06
C ALA A 196 3.19 26.95 -8.84
N THR A 197 2.34 25.96 -9.11
CA THR A 197 1.75 25.11 -8.07
C THR A 197 1.87 23.63 -8.44
N VAL A 198 1.96 22.77 -7.43
CA VAL A 198 1.88 21.31 -7.58
C VAL A 198 1.25 20.71 -6.33
N ASP A 199 0.34 19.76 -6.52
CA ASP A 199 -0.18 18.97 -5.40
C ASP A 199 0.77 17.81 -5.10
N VAL A 200 1.11 17.65 -3.83
CA VAL A 200 1.90 16.51 -3.34
C VAL A 200 1.10 15.73 -2.31
N VAL A 201 1.28 14.40 -2.30
CA VAL A 201 0.64 13.52 -1.31
C VAL A 201 1.66 13.19 -0.23
N VAL A 202 1.44 13.71 0.97
CA VAL A 202 2.19 13.39 2.18
C VAL A 202 1.56 12.16 2.82
N LYS A 203 2.33 11.07 2.90
CA LYS A 203 1.88 9.80 3.49
C LYS A 203 2.06 9.83 5.02
N GLY A 204 1.12 9.23 5.74
CA GLY A 204 1.29 8.98 7.17
C GLY A 204 2.33 7.92 7.49
N GLU A 205 2.48 7.67 8.78
CA GLU A 205 3.39 6.66 9.33
C GLU A 205 2.95 5.25 8.90
N LEU A 206 3.86 4.47 8.30
CA LEU A 206 3.60 3.06 7.99
C LEU A 206 3.65 2.24 9.27
N VAL A 207 2.48 1.89 9.80
CA VAL A 207 2.36 1.17 11.09
C VAL A 207 1.34 0.05 11.00
N LYS A 208 1.43 -0.85 11.99
CA LYS A 208 0.43 -1.89 12.21
C LYS A 208 -0.91 -1.28 12.62
N THR A 209 -1.99 -2.03 12.40
CA THR A 209 -3.35 -1.59 12.73
C THR A 209 -4.08 -2.62 13.58
N LEU A 210 -4.60 -2.17 14.72
CA LEU A 210 -5.53 -2.93 15.56
C LEU A 210 -6.95 -2.77 15.01
N TYR A 211 -7.63 -3.89 14.77
CA TYR A 211 -9.04 -3.97 14.46
C TYR A 211 -9.79 -4.53 15.66
N PHE A 212 -10.97 -3.99 15.93
CA PHE A 212 -11.82 -4.49 17.00
C PHE A 212 -13.30 -4.19 16.76
N THR A 213 -14.15 -5.10 17.18
CA THR A 213 -15.60 -4.89 17.23
C THR A 213 -16.00 -4.15 18.50
N ASP A 214 -17.10 -3.41 18.46
CA ASP A 214 -17.72 -2.83 19.64
C ASP A 214 -19.19 -3.22 19.72
N ALA A 215 -19.54 -4.00 20.74
CA ALA A 215 -20.89 -4.51 20.96
C ALA A 215 -21.92 -3.38 21.16
N LYS A 216 -21.47 -2.27 21.77
CA LYS A 216 -22.34 -1.12 22.06
C LYS A 216 -22.87 -0.47 20.79
N THR A 217 -22.00 -0.26 19.81
CA THR A 217 -22.36 0.39 18.54
C THR A 217 -22.72 -0.61 17.45
N GLY A 218 -22.36 -1.88 17.62
CA GLY A 218 -22.47 -2.91 16.58
C GLY A 218 -21.51 -2.68 15.41
N LYS A 219 -20.46 -1.87 15.60
CA LYS A 219 -19.53 -1.45 14.54
C LYS A 219 -18.14 -2.07 14.68
N LEU A 220 -17.42 -2.04 13.58
CA LEU A 220 -15.98 -2.34 13.52
C LEU A 220 -15.20 -1.03 13.64
N TYR A 221 -14.10 -1.07 14.38
CA TYR A 221 -13.16 0.03 14.53
C TYR A 221 -11.76 -0.41 14.12
N LYS A 222 -10.95 0.55 13.68
CA LYS A 222 -9.51 0.39 13.52
C LYS A 222 -8.74 1.47 14.27
N LYS A 223 -7.56 1.13 14.80
CA LYS A 223 -6.62 2.09 15.40
C LYS A 223 -5.20 1.75 14.96
N ARG A 224 -4.50 2.73 14.42
CA ARG A 224 -3.10 2.61 13.96
C ARG A 224 -2.14 2.72 15.15
N PHE A 225 -1.06 1.95 15.18
CA PHE A 225 -0.03 2.03 16.23
C PHE A 225 1.01 3.13 15.93
N THR A 226 0.55 4.31 15.56
CA THR A 226 1.40 5.46 15.24
C THR A 226 2.19 5.94 16.45
N VAL A 227 3.45 6.31 16.23
CA VAL A 227 4.39 6.85 17.22
C VAL A 227 4.62 8.34 17.00
N LEU A 228 4.57 8.80 15.74
CA LEU A 228 4.84 10.19 15.36
C LEU A 228 3.66 11.12 15.66
N GLN A 229 2.44 10.62 15.49
CA GLN A 229 1.21 11.35 15.74
C GLN A 229 0.18 10.43 16.37
N GLN A 230 -0.39 10.80 17.52
CA GLN A 230 -1.38 9.95 18.20
C GLN A 230 -2.59 9.69 17.29
N SER A 231 -2.93 8.41 17.08
CA SER A 231 -4.14 8.04 16.36
C SER A 231 -5.33 7.81 17.31
N ASN A 232 -6.51 8.25 16.88
CA ASN A 232 -7.77 7.88 17.51
C ASN A 232 -8.38 6.67 16.81
N PRO A 233 -9.18 5.83 17.51
CA PRO A 233 -9.98 4.80 16.85
C PRO A 233 -10.89 5.41 15.79
N ILE A 234 -10.93 4.79 14.61
CA ILE A 234 -11.78 5.17 13.47
C ILE A 234 -12.86 4.12 13.32
N GLN A 235 -14.13 4.54 13.33
CA GLN A 235 -15.25 3.67 13.02
C GLN A 235 -15.27 3.34 11.52
N LEU A 236 -15.40 2.06 11.18
CA LEU A 236 -15.54 1.59 9.81
C LEU A 236 -17.04 1.42 9.45
N PRO A 237 -17.39 1.51 8.16
CA PRO A 237 -18.77 1.41 7.67
C PRO A 237 -19.33 -0.03 7.67
N LEU A 238 -19.00 -0.83 8.69
CA LEU A 238 -19.44 -2.23 8.81
C LEU A 238 -20.39 -2.42 10.00
N ASN A 239 -21.50 -3.12 9.76
CA ASN A 239 -22.33 -3.68 10.83
C ASN A 239 -21.83 -5.07 11.16
N THR A 240 -21.33 -5.25 12.38
CA THR A 240 -20.61 -6.47 12.76
C THR A 240 -21.52 -7.68 13.01
N GLY A 241 -22.82 -7.42 13.22
CA GLY A 241 -23.79 -8.43 13.65
C GLY A 241 -23.77 -8.63 15.17
N LEU A 242 -24.57 -9.59 15.65
CA LEU A 242 -24.58 -9.96 17.06
C LEU A 242 -23.42 -10.91 17.35
N HIS A 243 -22.76 -10.69 18.48
CA HIS A 243 -21.66 -11.52 18.98
C HIS A 243 -20.53 -11.75 17.96
N PRO A 244 -19.87 -10.70 17.43
CA PRO A 244 -18.71 -10.82 16.55
C PRO A 244 -17.46 -11.20 17.36
N TRP A 245 -17.39 -12.44 17.83
CA TRP A 245 -16.41 -12.86 18.84
C TRP A 245 -14.97 -13.00 18.36
N SER A 246 -14.75 -13.22 17.07
CA SER A 246 -13.39 -13.30 16.53
C SER A 246 -13.25 -12.52 15.23
N ILE A 247 -12.05 -11.96 15.06
CA ILE A 247 -11.58 -11.31 13.84
C ILE A 247 -10.24 -11.96 13.53
N THR A 248 -10.00 -12.29 12.26
CA THR A 248 -8.68 -12.69 11.75
C THR A 248 -8.32 -11.81 10.56
N VAL A 249 -7.09 -11.31 10.53
CA VAL A 249 -6.54 -10.63 9.35
C VAL A 249 -5.99 -11.70 8.38
N ALA A 250 -6.44 -11.66 7.14
CA ALA A 250 -6.00 -12.55 6.06
C ALA A 250 -5.69 -11.73 4.80
N GLY A 251 -4.42 -11.38 4.61
CA GLY A 251 -3.98 -10.53 3.50
C GLY A 251 -4.59 -9.14 3.56
N GLU A 252 -5.46 -8.79 2.62
CA GLU A 252 -6.18 -7.50 2.58
C GLU A 252 -7.62 -7.59 3.11
N ARG A 253 -7.94 -8.67 3.83
CA ARG A 253 -9.27 -8.92 4.36
C ARG A 253 -9.27 -9.15 5.85
N LEU A 254 -10.40 -8.80 6.47
CA LEU A 254 -10.76 -9.20 7.81
C LEU A 254 -11.82 -10.29 7.69
N VAL A 255 -11.58 -11.45 8.32
CA VAL A 255 -12.56 -12.54 8.46
C VAL A 255 -13.16 -12.46 9.84
N ILE A 256 -14.48 -12.37 9.93
CA ILE A 256 -15.21 -12.14 11.18
C ILE A 256 -16.18 -13.30 11.39
N SER A 257 -16.10 -13.92 12.57
CA SER A 257 -17.14 -14.86 13.04
C SER A 257 -18.15 -14.11 13.89
N ALA A 258 -19.36 -13.95 13.35
CA ALA A 258 -20.52 -13.49 14.10
C ALA A 258 -21.31 -14.71 14.56
N THR A 259 -21.28 -14.98 15.86
CA THR A 259 -21.90 -16.18 16.44
C THR A 259 -23.42 -16.12 16.40
N GLY A 260 -24.03 -14.94 16.30
CA GLY A 260 -25.48 -14.80 16.35
C GLY A 260 -26.04 -14.86 17.78
N ALA A 261 -27.35 -14.69 17.92
CA ALA A 261 -28.03 -14.66 19.21
C ALA A 261 -28.40 -16.06 19.72
N ASN A 262 -28.53 -17.03 18.82
CA ASN A 262 -29.06 -18.35 19.14
C ASN A 262 -28.03 -19.35 19.63
N ALA A 263 -26.76 -18.93 19.63
CA ALA A 263 -25.62 -19.64 20.19
C ALA A 263 -25.70 -19.95 21.69
N TYR A 264 -26.80 -19.70 22.39
CA TYR A 264 -27.01 -20.18 23.76
C TYR A 264 -28.31 -20.94 23.98
N PHE A 265 -29.23 -20.91 23.01
CA PHE A 265 -30.58 -21.46 23.17
C PHE A 265 -30.65 -22.87 22.58
N THR A 266 -30.99 -23.85 23.42
CA THR A 266 -31.11 -25.25 23.00
C THR A 266 -32.26 -25.39 22.00
N GLY A 267 -31.98 -25.95 20.82
CA GLY A 267 -32.98 -26.19 19.78
C GLY A 267 -33.35 -24.95 18.93
N ALA A 268 -32.75 -23.79 19.20
CA ALA A 268 -32.92 -22.62 18.36
C ALA A 268 -32.22 -22.80 17.00
N ALA A 269 -32.76 -22.15 15.97
CA ALA A 269 -32.18 -22.19 14.63
C ALA A 269 -30.84 -21.45 14.60
N ALA A 270 -29.91 -21.93 13.77
CA ALA A 270 -28.64 -21.26 13.52
C ALA A 270 -28.87 -19.86 12.94
N ASP A 271 -28.22 -18.86 13.53
CA ASP A 271 -28.29 -17.46 13.08
C ASP A 271 -26.91 -16.79 12.97
N GLY A 272 -25.84 -17.56 13.18
CA GLY A 272 -24.47 -17.12 13.02
C GLY A 272 -23.97 -17.18 11.57
N ARG A 273 -22.84 -16.52 11.32
CA ARG A 273 -22.15 -16.54 10.03
C ARG A 273 -20.67 -16.21 10.16
N ILE A 274 -19.90 -16.64 9.17
CA ILE A 274 -18.55 -16.14 8.92
C ILE A 274 -18.59 -15.34 7.62
N TYR A 275 -18.05 -14.13 7.67
CA TYR A 275 -17.97 -13.24 6.52
C TYR A 275 -16.63 -12.54 6.48
N ALA A 276 -16.29 -11.97 5.33
CA ALA A 276 -15.08 -11.19 5.13
C ALA A 276 -15.40 -9.79 4.61
N VAL A 277 -14.58 -8.82 5.00
CA VAL A 277 -14.58 -7.45 4.49
C VAL A 277 -13.16 -7.07 4.10
N ASP A 278 -12.99 -6.00 3.33
CA ASP A 278 -11.67 -5.37 3.17
C ASP A 278 -11.20 -4.68 4.47
N LEU A 279 -9.93 -4.29 4.52
CA LEU A 279 -9.32 -3.59 5.66
C LEU A 279 -9.97 -2.23 6.03
N ASN A 280 -10.86 -1.71 5.20
CA ASN A 280 -11.64 -0.50 5.44
C ASN A 280 -13.12 -0.80 5.76
N GLY A 281 -13.49 -2.08 5.96
CA GLY A 281 -14.83 -2.49 6.32
C GLY A 281 -15.83 -2.51 5.15
N GLY A 282 -15.35 -2.37 3.91
CA GLY A 282 -16.16 -2.47 2.70
C GLY A 282 -16.12 -3.88 2.08
N ASN A 283 -16.77 -4.02 0.91
CA ASN A 283 -16.75 -5.25 0.10
C ASN A 283 -17.09 -6.51 0.90
N GLU A 284 -18.14 -6.44 1.72
CA GLU A 284 -18.60 -7.55 2.54
C GLU A 284 -18.98 -8.76 1.68
N LYS A 285 -18.49 -9.93 2.06
CA LYS A 285 -18.85 -11.22 1.46
C LYS A 285 -19.09 -12.24 2.56
N THR A 286 -20.27 -12.85 2.56
CA THR A 286 -20.55 -13.96 3.48
C THR A 286 -19.91 -15.24 2.94
N ILE A 287 -19.05 -15.86 3.74
CA ILE A 287 -18.36 -17.10 3.38
C ILE A 287 -19.27 -18.29 3.68
N THR A 288 -19.84 -18.27 4.90
CA THR A 288 -20.76 -19.31 5.34
C THR A 288 -21.76 -18.78 6.34
N ARG A 289 -22.97 -19.33 6.32
CA ARG A 289 -24.05 -19.03 7.26
C ARG A 289 -24.84 -20.29 7.57
N GLY A 290 -25.43 -20.33 8.75
CA GLY A 290 -26.05 -21.54 9.25
C GLY A 290 -27.34 -21.95 8.54
N VAL A 291 -27.49 -23.27 8.44
CA VAL A 291 -28.76 -24.00 8.35
C VAL A 291 -28.67 -25.11 9.39
N GLY A 292 -29.68 -25.29 10.25
CA GLY A 292 -29.62 -26.23 11.38
C GLY A 292 -29.79 -25.53 12.74
N THR A 293 -29.00 -25.91 13.74
CA THR A 293 -29.17 -25.42 15.12
C THR A 293 -28.12 -24.38 15.48
N GLY A 294 -28.45 -23.45 16.39
CA GLY A 294 -27.50 -22.45 16.91
C GLY A 294 -26.30 -23.06 17.63
N ASN A 295 -26.28 -24.38 17.84
CA ASN A 295 -25.09 -25.06 18.32
C ASN A 295 -23.95 -25.11 17.28
N ASP A 296 -24.27 -25.01 16.00
CA ASP A 296 -23.31 -25.07 14.90
C ASP A 296 -22.73 -23.70 14.55
N ASP A 297 -23.23 -22.62 15.16
CA ASP A 297 -22.79 -21.26 14.91
C ASP A 297 -21.28 -21.07 15.24
N PRO A 298 -20.56 -20.26 14.44
CA PRO A 298 -19.12 -20.12 14.56
C PRO A 298 -18.72 -19.32 15.79
N PHE A 299 -17.85 -19.90 16.62
CA PHE A 299 -17.38 -19.28 17.87
C PHE A 299 -16.08 -18.50 17.68
N ALA A 300 -15.12 -19.14 17.01
CA ALA A 300 -13.79 -18.60 16.76
C ALA A 300 -13.31 -19.12 15.41
N SER A 301 -12.57 -18.28 14.69
CA SER A 301 -12.04 -18.62 13.37
C SER A 301 -10.62 -18.10 13.18
N THR A 302 -9.87 -18.81 12.35
CA THR A 302 -8.56 -18.40 11.85
C THR A 302 -8.46 -18.70 10.35
N VAL A 303 -7.43 -18.17 9.69
CA VAL A 303 -7.16 -18.40 8.28
C VAL A 303 -5.73 -18.91 8.13
N ASP A 304 -5.57 -20.02 7.43
CA ASP A 304 -4.25 -20.56 7.16
C ASP A 304 -3.55 -19.87 5.96
N ASN A 305 -2.28 -20.21 5.74
CA ASN A 305 -1.48 -19.63 4.67
C ASN A 305 -1.99 -19.98 3.26
N SER A 306 -2.83 -21.00 3.12
CA SER A 306 -3.47 -21.38 1.85
C SER A 306 -4.75 -20.58 1.56
N GLY A 307 -5.18 -19.74 2.51
CA GLY A 307 -6.47 -19.05 2.44
C GLY A 307 -7.65 -19.94 2.81
N THR A 308 -7.43 -21.02 3.56
CA THR A 308 -8.53 -21.81 4.13
C THR A 308 -8.96 -21.20 5.46
N VAL A 309 -10.25 -20.94 5.62
CA VAL A 309 -10.87 -20.51 6.86
C VAL A 309 -11.17 -21.74 7.70
N TRP A 310 -10.70 -21.74 8.94
CA TRP A 310 -10.93 -22.78 9.94
C TRP A 310 -11.73 -22.19 11.08
N TRP A 311 -12.76 -22.90 11.54
CA TRP A 311 -13.53 -22.43 12.68
C TRP A 311 -14.05 -23.56 13.54
N MET A 312 -14.38 -23.17 14.76
CA MET A 312 -14.99 -24.02 15.77
C MET A 312 -16.41 -23.55 16.08
N SER A 313 -17.19 -24.39 16.75
CA SER A 313 -18.58 -24.11 17.13
C SER A 313 -18.85 -24.60 18.55
N ARG A 314 -19.99 -24.25 19.15
CA ARG A 314 -20.37 -24.79 20.47
C ARG A 314 -20.94 -26.21 20.44
N ASN A 315 -20.98 -26.87 19.30
CA ASN A 315 -21.68 -28.14 19.18
C ASN A 315 -20.99 -29.22 20.02
N ALA A 316 -21.47 -29.40 21.25
CA ALA A 316 -20.90 -30.32 22.21
C ALA A 316 -21.21 -31.80 21.90
N ASN A 317 -22.15 -32.06 20.99
CA ASN A 317 -22.50 -33.41 20.54
C ASN A 317 -21.52 -33.91 19.48
N THR A 318 -21.13 -33.02 18.56
CA THR A 318 -20.12 -33.28 17.53
C THR A 318 -19.05 -32.17 17.52
N PRO A 319 -18.26 -32.06 18.62
CA PRO A 319 -17.33 -30.95 18.78
C PRO A 319 -16.16 -31.12 17.83
N GLY A 320 -15.98 -30.16 16.93
CA GLY A 320 -15.08 -30.35 15.80
C GLY A 320 -14.84 -29.07 15.02
N ILE A 321 -13.81 -29.15 14.17
CA ILE A 321 -13.34 -28.04 13.37
C ILE A 321 -13.88 -28.18 11.96
N ARG A 322 -14.39 -27.09 11.41
CA ARG A 322 -14.92 -26.98 10.05
C ARG A 322 -14.02 -26.09 9.22
N THR A 323 -14.09 -26.26 7.90
CA THR A 323 -13.29 -25.45 6.97
C THR A 323 -13.99 -25.13 5.67
N LEU A 324 -13.69 -23.97 5.11
CA LEU A 324 -14.02 -23.55 3.75
C LEU A 324 -12.89 -22.70 3.20
N PRO A 325 -12.68 -22.63 1.88
CA PRO A 325 -11.79 -21.64 1.31
C PRO A 325 -12.33 -20.23 1.56
N LEU A 326 -11.46 -19.24 1.74
CA LEU A 326 -11.82 -17.83 1.90
C LEU A 326 -12.63 -17.28 0.71
N THR A 327 -12.52 -17.92 -0.45
CA THR A 327 -13.26 -17.59 -1.67
C THR A 327 -14.70 -18.13 -1.69
N ALA A 328 -15.08 -19.02 -0.76
CA ALA A 328 -16.44 -19.53 -0.65
C ALA A 328 -17.46 -18.40 -0.42
N GLU A 329 -18.68 -18.62 -0.87
CA GLU A 329 -19.75 -17.62 -0.85
C GLU A 329 -21.08 -18.26 -0.49
N ASP A 330 -21.72 -17.75 0.56
CA ASP A 330 -23.03 -18.16 1.04
C ASP A 330 -23.21 -19.69 1.18
N VAL A 331 -22.14 -20.38 1.56
CA VAL A 331 -22.16 -21.84 1.73
C VAL A 331 -22.79 -22.19 3.08
N ALA A 332 -23.66 -23.20 3.12
CA ALA A 332 -24.13 -23.79 4.38
C ALA A 332 -22.96 -24.33 5.22
N TYR A 333 -23.14 -24.46 6.54
CA TYR A 333 -22.10 -25.07 7.38
C TYR A 333 -21.73 -26.48 6.87
N PRO A 334 -20.47 -26.73 6.46
CA PRO A 334 -20.05 -28.05 5.99
C PRO A 334 -19.93 -29.00 7.18
N ALA A 335 -19.83 -30.31 6.90
CA ALA A 335 -19.48 -31.29 7.92
C ALA A 335 -18.14 -30.96 8.60
N THR A 336 -17.96 -31.45 9.83
CA THR A 336 -16.69 -31.31 10.56
C THR A 336 -15.55 -31.98 9.79
N LYS A 337 -14.49 -31.22 9.51
CA LYS A 337 -13.25 -31.74 8.90
C LYS A 337 -12.44 -32.56 9.90
N PHE A 338 -12.47 -32.17 11.17
CA PHE A 338 -11.77 -32.86 12.24
C PHE A 338 -12.63 -32.94 13.50
N VAL A 339 -12.62 -34.09 14.17
CA VAL A 339 -13.26 -34.34 15.47
C VAL A 339 -12.22 -34.94 16.39
N LEU A 340 -12.04 -34.33 17.57
CA LEU A 340 -11.12 -34.83 18.58
C LEU A 340 -11.64 -36.17 19.15
N THR A 341 -10.80 -37.19 19.22
CA THR A 341 -11.18 -38.48 19.83
C THR A 341 -10.85 -38.53 21.32
N ALA A 342 -11.53 -39.39 22.07
CA ALA A 342 -11.24 -39.64 23.48
C ALA A 342 -9.78 -40.08 23.72
N ALA A 343 -9.25 -40.93 22.83
CA ALA A 343 -7.85 -41.38 22.89
C ALA A 343 -6.86 -40.21 22.69
N GLN A 344 -7.07 -39.37 21.67
CA GLN A 344 -6.23 -38.18 21.43
C GLN A 344 -6.32 -37.16 22.57
N ALA A 345 -7.49 -37.05 23.21
CA ALA A 345 -7.72 -36.19 24.35
C ALA A 345 -7.16 -36.74 25.67
N GLY A 346 -6.75 -38.02 25.72
CA GLY A 346 -6.39 -38.70 26.96
C GLY A 346 -7.56 -38.78 27.94
N ALA A 347 -8.79 -38.92 27.43
CA ALA A 347 -10.03 -38.94 28.20
C ALA A 347 -10.84 -40.20 27.89
N THR A 348 -11.85 -40.49 28.71
CA THR A 348 -12.80 -41.58 28.46
C THR A 348 -13.91 -41.17 27.48
N SER A 349 -14.18 -39.86 27.37
CA SER A 349 -15.13 -39.29 26.42
C SER A 349 -14.80 -37.82 26.15
N VAL A 350 -15.15 -37.36 24.95
CA VAL A 350 -15.14 -35.94 24.54
C VAL A 350 -16.54 -35.38 24.32
N TYR A 351 -17.59 -36.16 24.61
CA TYR A 351 -18.96 -35.69 24.56
C TYR A 351 -19.17 -34.58 25.59
N GLY A 352 -19.82 -33.48 25.19
CA GLY A 352 -20.03 -32.32 26.06
C GLY A 352 -18.82 -31.37 26.13
N TRP A 353 -17.73 -31.63 25.40
CA TRP A 353 -16.56 -30.76 25.38
C TRP A 353 -16.81 -29.58 24.44
N LEU A 354 -16.77 -28.36 24.99
CA LEU A 354 -16.99 -27.14 24.22
C LEU A 354 -15.70 -26.63 23.62
N ASP A 355 -15.80 -26.04 22.43
CA ASP A 355 -14.66 -25.44 21.75
C ASP A 355 -14.34 -24.07 22.31
N GLY A 356 -13.04 -23.80 22.48
CA GLY A 356 -12.52 -22.51 22.93
C GLY A 356 -12.18 -21.62 21.75
N ASP A 357 -10.93 -21.67 21.33
CA ASP A 357 -10.37 -20.80 20.30
C ASP A 357 -9.46 -21.59 19.36
N ILE A 358 -9.11 -20.96 18.23
CA ILE A 358 -8.36 -21.57 17.14
C ILE A 358 -7.42 -20.54 16.49
N GLN A 359 -6.17 -20.93 16.25
CA GLN A 359 -5.17 -20.09 15.58
C GLN A 359 -4.30 -20.89 14.62
N ASN A 360 -3.99 -20.30 13.46
CA ASN A 360 -2.89 -20.75 12.62
C ASN A 360 -1.56 -20.26 13.19
N VAL A 361 -0.70 -21.18 13.59
CA VAL A 361 0.61 -20.91 14.18
C VAL A 361 1.67 -21.69 13.38
N ASN A 362 2.49 -20.96 12.63
CA ASN A 362 3.54 -21.52 11.78
C ASN A 362 3.05 -22.66 10.86
N GLY A 363 1.86 -22.51 10.25
CA GLY A 363 1.29 -23.49 9.32
C GLY A 363 0.59 -24.69 9.99
N ASN A 364 0.46 -24.68 11.32
CA ASN A 364 -0.33 -25.66 12.06
C ASN A 364 -1.54 -25.00 12.70
N ILE A 365 -2.62 -25.75 12.83
CA ILE A 365 -3.85 -25.30 13.49
C ILE A 365 -3.78 -25.68 14.96
N TRP A 366 -3.61 -24.68 15.81
CA TRP A 366 -3.69 -24.83 17.26
C TRP A 366 -5.12 -24.52 17.68
N TYR A 367 -5.66 -25.28 18.62
CA TYR A 367 -7.00 -25.05 19.12
C TYR A 367 -7.16 -25.49 20.57
N THR A 368 -8.20 -24.99 21.24
CA THR A 368 -8.45 -25.27 22.65
C THR A 368 -9.87 -25.76 22.91
N LYS A 369 -10.04 -26.34 24.09
CA LYS A 369 -11.35 -26.70 24.64
C LYS A 369 -11.60 -25.90 25.91
N GLN A 370 -12.85 -25.53 26.12
CA GLN A 370 -13.32 -24.78 27.26
C GLN A 370 -14.54 -25.46 27.90
N GLY A 371 -14.95 -24.94 29.06
CA GLY A 371 -16.18 -25.36 29.73
C GLY A 371 -16.00 -26.42 30.80
N SER A 372 -17.09 -26.89 31.38
CA SER A 372 -17.06 -27.77 32.55
C SER A 372 -16.39 -29.13 32.29
N ALA A 373 -16.60 -29.72 31.11
CA ALA A 373 -16.02 -31.00 30.69
C ALA A 373 -14.82 -30.84 29.73
N GLY A 374 -14.82 -29.81 28.87
CA GLY A 374 -13.80 -29.57 27.85
C GLY A 374 -12.54 -28.88 28.41
N LYS A 375 -11.37 -29.44 28.10
CA LYS A 375 -10.08 -28.93 28.56
C LYS A 375 -8.95 -29.30 27.58
N GLY A 376 -7.86 -28.56 27.64
CA GLY A 376 -6.66 -28.82 26.87
C GLY A 376 -6.45 -27.90 25.68
N MET A 377 -5.21 -27.92 25.21
CA MET A 377 -4.74 -27.31 23.97
C MET A 377 -4.15 -28.40 23.07
N PHE A 378 -4.43 -28.30 21.78
CA PHE A 378 -4.15 -29.34 20.80
C PHE A 378 -3.63 -28.73 19.49
N LYS A 379 -2.96 -29.55 18.69
CA LYS A 379 -2.42 -29.15 17.38
C LYS A 379 -2.84 -30.10 16.28
N LEU A 380 -3.14 -29.54 15.11
CA LEU A 380 -3.36 -30.24 13.86
C LEU A 380 -2.43 -29.66 12.78
N THR A 381 -2.13 -30.46 11.77
CA THR A 381 -1.61 -29.94 10.49
C THR A 381 -2.68 -29.08 9.78
N ASP A 382 -2.28 -28.26 8.81
CA ASP A 382 -3.17 -27.60 7.84
C ASP A 382 -4.02 -28.56 6.97
N LYS A 383 -3.81 -29.87 7.08
CA LYS A 383 -4.66 -30.90 6.44
C LYS A 383 -5.72 -31.48 7.38
N GLY A 384 -5.74 -31.07 8.65
CA GLY A 384 -6.67 -31.61 9.66
C GLY A 384 -6.21 -32.93 10.29
N VAL A 385 -4.93 -33.29 10.18
CA VAL A 385 -4.34 -34.45 10.86
C VAL A 385 -3.87 -34.04 12.26
N PHE A 386 -4.24 -34.83 13.28
CA PHE A 386 -3.83 -34.60 14.67
C PHE A 386 -2.31 -34.74 14.85
N ILE A 387 -1.72 -33.81 15.60
CA ILE A 387 -0.29 -33.81 15.94
C ILE A 387 -0.12 -34.21 17.41
N GLU A 388 -0.60 -33.38 18.34
CA GLU A 388 -0.38 -33.60 19.77
C GLU A 388 -1.38 -32.85 20.65
N SER A 389 -1.41 -33.24 21.93
CA SER A 389 -1.94 -32.45 23.03
C SER A 389 -0.78 -31.80 23.78
N ILE A 390 -0.91 -30.51 24.14
CA ILE A 390 0.08 -29.81 24.97
C ILE A 390 -0.02 -30.33 26.40
N ALA A 391 0.89 -31.23 26.77
CA ALA A 391 0.82 -31.98 28.03
C ALA A 391 0.69 -31.09 29.27
N ALA A 392 1.41 -29.97 29.33
CA ALA A 392 1.37 -29.05 30.48
C ALA A 392 0.04 -28.28 30.61
N LEU A 393 -0.74 -28.18 29.54
CA LEU A 393 -2.03 -27.49 29.52
C LEU A 393 -3.23 -28.44 29.35
N LYS A 394 -3.01 -29.76 29.38
CA LYS A 394 -4.05 -30.78 29.12
C LYS A 394 -5.26 -30.70 30.04
N ASP A 395 -5.07 -30.19 31.26
CA ASP A 395 -6.13 -30.07 32.27
C ASP A 395 -6.67 -28.64 32.45
N VAL A 396 -6.30 -27.73 31.55
CA VAL A 396 -6.66 -26.30 31.61
C VAL A 396 -7.82 -26.00 30.68
N LYS A 397 -8.80 -25.22 31.15
CA LYS A 397 -10.02 -24.86 30.42
C LYS A 397 -9.81 -23.50 29.74
N ILE A 398 -9.38 -23.53 28.48
CA ILE A 398 -8.84 -22.35 27.80
C ILE A 398 -9.87 -21.77 26.82
N ARG A 399 -10.35 -20.55 27.11
CA ARG A 399 -11.36 -19.87 26.28
C ARG A 399 -10.76 -19.24 25.03
N SER A 400 -9.63 -18.56 25.17
CA SER A 400 -8.89 -17.92 24.07
C SER A 400 -7.41 -17.99 24.32
N PHE A 401 -6.62 -17.93 23.26
CA PHE A 401 -5.16 -17.91 23.36
C PHE A 401 -4.53 -17.07 22.27
N ALA A 402 -3.23 -16.80 22.40
CA ALA A 402 -2.38 -16.30 21.34
C ALA A 402 -0.97 -16.85 21.51
N VAL A 403 -0.31 -17.21 20.40
CA VAL A 403 1.04 -17.75 20.43
C VAL A 403 2.04 -16.72 19.94
N ASP A 404 2.98 -16.37 20.82
CA ASP A 404 4.14 -15.55 20.47
C ASP A 404 5.32 -16.47 20.15
N THR A 405 5.48 -16.81 18.88
CA THR A 405 6.56 -17.68 18.41
C THR A 405 7.93 -17.03 18.53
N LYS A 406 8.02 -15.70 18.47
CA LYS A 406 9.28 -14.96 18.59
C LYS A 406 9.83 -15.06 20.01
N ASN A 407 8.98 -14.89 21.02
CA ASN A 407 9.39 -14.96 22.43
C ASN A 407 9.15 -16.33 23.07
N SER A 408 8.68 -17.32 22.30
CA SER A 408 8.38 -18.68 22.76
C SER A 408 7.39 -18.71 23.93
N LYS A 409 6.28 -17.95 23.80
CA LYS A 409 5.23 -17.85 24.82
C LYS A 409 3.84 -18.19 24.29
N ILE A 410 2.99 -18.67 25.18
CA ILE A 410 1.55 -18.79 24.97
C ILE A 410 0.86 -17.89 25.97
N TYR A 411 0.02 -16.98 25.49
CA TYR A 411 -0.90 -16.19 26.29
C TYR A 411 -2.28 -16.81 26.19
N PHE A 412 -2.97 -17.02 27.31
CA PHE A 412 -4.26 -17.71 27.28
C PHE A 412 -5.17 -17.30 28.42
N SER A 413 -6.48 -17.35 28.18
CA SER A 413 -7.49 -17.04 29.19
C SER A 413 -8.13 -18.31 29.72
N VAL A 414 -8.31 -18.36 31.04
CA VAL A 414 -9.04 -19.40 31.76
C VAL A 414 -10.36 -18.80 32.22
N ASN A 415 -11.48 -19.31 31.68
CA ASN A 415 -12.83 -18.85 32.03
C ASN A 415 -13.49 -19.73 33.09
N TYR A 416 -13.00 -20.95 33.27
CA TYR A 416 -13.53 -21.88 34.26
C TYR A 416 -12.38 -22.40 35.11
N PRO A 417 -12.44 -22.26 36.45
CA PRO A 417 -11.31 -22.60 37.30
C PRO A 417 -11.02 -24.11 37.27
N SER A 418 -9.75 -24.45 37.20
CA SER A 418 -9.23 -25.80 37.43
C SER A 418 -8.21 -25.77 38.56
N THR A 419 -7.82 -26.93 39.09
CA THR A 419 -6.81 -27.01 40.17
C THR A 419 -5.53 -26.29 39.73
N GLY A 420 -5.15 -25.24 40.46
CA GLY A 420 -3.97 -24.42 40.15
C GLY A 420 -4.17 -23.31 39.10
N PHE A 421 -5.37 -23.19 38.52
CA PHE A 421 -5.69 -22.15 37.53
C PHE A 421 -7.04 -21.49 37.88
N PRO A 422 -7.07 -20.48 38.77
CA PRO A 422 -8.23 -19.61 38.89
C PRO A 422 -8.54 -18.90 37.55
N LYS A 423 -9.75 -18.34 37.44
CA LYS A 423 -10.09 -17.53 36.26
C LYS A 423 -9.09 -16.38 36.11
N GLY A 424 -8.74 -16.05 34.86
CA GLY A 424 -7.79 -15.00 34.57
C GLY A 424 -7.08 -15.18 33.23
N LEU A 425 -6.19 -14.25 32.94
CA LEU A 425 -5.27 -14.29 31.81
C LEU A 425 -3.89 -14.74 32.27
N TYR A 426 -3.26 -15.63 31.52
CA TYR A 426 -1.99 -16.26 31.85
C TYR A 426 -0.99 -16.13 30.72
N VAL A 427 0.29 -16.28 31.05
CA VAL A 427 1.39 -16.56 30.13
C VAL A 427 2.09 -17.86 30.53
N SER A 428 2.55 -18.64 29.56
CA SER A 428 3.39 -19.83 29.77
C SER A 428 4.48 -19.91 28.71
N ASN A 429 5.42 -20.84 28.88
CA ASN A 429 6.33 -21.24 27.81
C ASN A 429 5.57 -21.86 26.62
N LEU A 430 6.23 -21.97 25.46
CA LEU A 430 5.61 -22.51 24.23
C LEU A 430 5.15 -23.98 24.35
N ASP A 431 5.68 -24.72 25.31
CA ASP A 431 5.26 -26.09 25.66
C ASP A 431 4.18 -26.13 26.77
N GLY A 432 3.70 -24.96 27.20
CA GLY A 432 2.70 -24.80 28.26
C GLY A 432 3.25 -24.82 29.69
N THR A 433 4.55 -25.03 29.88
CA THR A 433 5.17 -25.07 31.22
C THR A 433 5.29 -23.67 31.83
N ASN A 434 5.49 -23.62 33.15
CA ASN A 434 5.63 -22.38 33.93
C ASN A 434 4.49 -21.36 33.69
N PRO A 435 3.22 -21.73 33.89
CA PRO A 435 2.11 -20.80 33.76
C PRO A 435 2.18 -19.74 34.86
N GLN A 436 1.96 -18.48 34.47
CA GLN A 436 1.96 -17.32 35.34
C GLN A 436 0.69 -16.51 35.10
N LEU A 437 -0.04 -16.19 36.16
CA LEU A 437 -1.20 -15.29 36.10
C LEU A 437 -0.71 -13.87 35.81
N ILE A 438 -1.21 -13.26 34.74
CA ILE A 438 -0.87 -11.88 34.34
C ILE A 438 -2.01 -10.89 34.60
N ASP A 439 -3.26 -11.34 34.58
CA ASP A 439 -4.43 -10.54 34.94
C ASP A 439 -5.47 -11.43 35.61
N ALA A 440 -5.89 -11.09 36.83
CA ALA A 440 -6.98 -11.81 37.51
C ALA A 440 -8.35 -11.54 36.86
N LEU A 441 -8.45 -10.52 35.99
CA LEU A 441 -9.69 -10.11 35.31
C LEU A 441 -10.84 -9.91 36.31
N ALA A 442 -10.54 -9.22 37.41
CA ALA A 442 -11.52 -8.88 38.43
C ALA A 442 -12.68 -8.09 37.80
N ASN A 443 -13.92 -8.41 38.19
CA ASN A 443 -15.16 -7.81 37.66
C ASN A 443 -15.41 -8.02 36.16
N PHE A 444 -14.73 -8.97 35.51
CA PHE A 444 -15.03 -9.32 34.13
C PHE A 444 -16.44 -9.91 34.01
N SER A 445 -17.13 -9.59 32.91
CA SER A 445 -18.46 -10.09 32.60
C SER A 445 -18.54 -11.62 32.56
N GLU A 446 -19.52 -12.16 33.28
CA GLU A 446 -19.83 -13.59 33.31
C GLU A 446 -20.91 -13.97 32.29
N GLU A 447 -20.95 -13.27 31.15
CA GLU A 447 -21.82 -13.57 30.02
C GLU A 447 -21.77 -15.08 29.66
N GLY A 448 -22.95 -15.67 29.56
CA GLY A 448 -23.15 -17.10 29.35
C GLY A 448 -23.73 -17.77 30.59
N ASN A 449 -23.41 -19.05 30.76
CA ASN A 449 -23.85 -19.84 31.91
C ASN A 449 -22.65 -20.33 32.73
N PRO A 450 -22.85 -20.81 33.97
CA PRO A 450 -21.74 -21.25 34.82
C PRO A 450 -20.83 -22.33 34.22
N ASN A 451 -21.31 -23.09 33.22
CA ASN A 451 -20.57 -24.15 32.55
C ASN A 451 -19.93 -23.72 31.21
N GLU A 452 -20.30 -22.55 30.68
CA GLU A 452 -19.87 -21.99 29.39
C GLU A 452 -19.98 -20.46 29.43
N GLN A 453 -18.85 -19.78 29.63
CA GLN A 453 -18.79 -18.31 29.67
C GLN A 453 -18.04 -17.75 28.46
N THR A 454 -18.56 -16.68 27.86
CA THR A 454 -17.98 -15.98 26.72
C THR A 454 -16.59 -15.43 27.03
N TYR A 455 -16.41 -14.89 28.26
CA TYR A 455 -15.16 -14.40 28.86
C TYR A 455 -14.23 -13.66 27.87
N VAL A 456 -12.90 -13.75 27.99
CA VAL A 456 -11.99 -13.14 27.00
C VAL A 456 -12.11 -13.89 25.67
N THR A 457 -12.66 -13.23 24.65
CA THR A 457 -13.02 -13.83 23.36
C THR A 457 -11.87 -13.88 22.35
N ALA A 458 -10.89 -12.99 22.48
CA ALA A 458 -9.73 -12.92 21.59
C ALA A 458 -8.54 -12.28 22.29
N ILE A 459 -7.34 -12.77 21.97
CA ILE A 459 -6.04 -12.27 22.42
C ILE A 459 -5.17 -12.09 21.18
N VAL A 460 -4.44 -10.99 21.08
CA VAL A 460 -3.52 -10.70 19.97
C VAL A 460 -2.19 -10.18 20.51
N VAL A 461 -1.10 -10.49 19.81
CA VAL A 461 0.26 -10.17 20.25
C VAL A 461 0.92 -9.28 19.22
N ASP A 462 1.42 -8.11 19.64
CA ASP A 462 2.38 -7.33 18.87
C ASP A 462 3.76 -7.46 19.52
N ASN A 463 4.60 -8.36 19.01
CA ASN A 463 5.94 -8.68 19.54
C ASN A 463 7.09 -7.99 18.79
N ALA A 464 6.77 -7.03 17.93
CA ALA A 464 7.73 -6.24 17.18
C ALA A 464 7.18 -4.84 16.87
N PRO A 465 6.78 -4.07 17.90
CA PRO A 465 6.12 -2.79 17.72
C PRO A 465 7.08 -1.75 17.10
N ASP A 466 6.49 -0.71 16.52
CA ASP A 466 7.23 0.40 15.89
C ASP A 466 7.81 1.40 16.91
N ASP A 467 7.43 1.27 18.18
CA ASP A 467 7.84 2.15 19.29
C ASP A 467 9.18 1.77 19.95
N GLY A 468 9.85 0.72 19.44
CA GLY A 468 11.12 0.22 19.98
C GLY A 468 11.02 -0.58 21.28
N THR A 469 9.81 -0.79 21.82
CA THR A 469 9.60 -1.64 23.00
C THR A 469 9.63 -3.14 22.66
N ALA A 470 9.59 -4.00 23.68
CA ALA A 470 9.47 -5.45 23.48
C ALA A 470 8.11 -5.86 22.88
N GLY A 471 7.11 -4.98 22.92
CA GLY A 471 5.76 -5.26 22.46
C GLY A 471 4.74 -5.48 23.55
N TYR A 472 3.52 -5.75 23.14
CA TYR A 472 2.36 -5.89 24.01
C TYR A 472 1.45 -7.03 23.57
N VAL A 473 0.78 -7.62 24.55
CA VAL A 473 -0.37 -8.50 24.36
C VAL A 473 -1.63 -7.70 24.60
N TYR A 474 -2.60 -7.77 23.69
CA TYR A 474 -3.87 -7.05 23.77
C TYR A 474 -5.03 -8.04 23.89
N TYR A 475 -6.04 -7.66 24.66
CA TYR A 475 -7.25 -8.46 24.87
C TYR A 475 -8.44 -7.57 25.21
N GLY A 476 -9.64 -8.01 24.80
CA GLY A 476 -10.88 -7.35 25.17
C GLY A 476 -11.23 -7.56 26.63
N TYR A 477 -11.53 -6.47 27.34
CA TYR A 477 -12.05 -6.48 28.71
C TYR A 477 -13.47 -5.91 28.71
N ARG A 478 -14.42 -6.70 29.21
CA ARG A 478 -15.83 -6.31 29.36
C ARG A 478 -16.20 -6.39 30.82
N ASP A 479 -16.59 -5.27 31.41
CA ASP A 479 -16.95 -5.19 32.81
C ASP A 479 -18.35 -5.79 33.06
N MET A 480 -18.52 -6.51 34.17
CA MET A 480 -19.77 -7.16 34.54
C MET A 480 -20.92 -6.19 34.81
N THR A 481 -20.61 -4.92 35.11
CA THR A 481 -21.62 -3.86 35.25
C THR A 481 -22.15 -3.37 33.90
N GLU A 482 -21.45 -3.64 32.80
CA GLU A 482 -21.78 -3.14 31.46
C GLU A 482 -22.32 -4.24 30.54
N VAL A 483 -21.94 -5.49 30.79
CA VAL A 483 -22.44 -6.68 30.10
C VAL A 483 -22.89 -7.70 31.15
N SER A 484 -24.21 -7.93 31.23
CA SER A 484 -24.78 -8.88 32.19
C SER A 484 -24.38 -10.32 31.90
N SER A 485 -24.66 -11.23 32.84
CA SER A 485 -24.50 -12.67 32.61
C SER A 485 -25.36 -13.21 31.46
N THR A 486 -26.44 -12.52 31.08
CA THR A 486 -27.28 -12.88 29.92
C THR A 486 -26.85 -12.19 28.63
N GLY A 487 -25.73 -11.45 28.62
CA GLY A 487 -25.24 -10.72 27.45
C GLY A 487 -25.97 -9.41 27.16
N VAL A 488 -26.85 -8.96 28.07
CA VAL A 488 -27.54 -7.67 27.92
C VAL A 488 -26.56 -6.54 28.18
N LEU A 489 -26.49 -5.61 27.23
CA LEU A 489 -25.66 -4.41 27.30
C LEU A 489 -26.38 -3.34 28.14
N ALA A 490 -25.76 -2.89 29.23
CA ALA A 490 -26.31 -1.88 30.13
C ALA A 490 -25.40 -0.64 30.31
N GLY A 491 -24.16 -0.69 29.79
CA GLY A 491 -23.14 0.33 30.03
C GLY A 491 -22.76 1.16 28.81
N THR A 492 -22.01 2.24 29.06
CA THR A 492 -21.47 3.11 28.01
C THR A 492 -20.11 2.65 27.49
N GLY A 493 -19.53 1.58 28.06
CA GLY A 493 -18.16 1.14 27.83
C GLY A 493 -17.14 1.89 28.69
N ALA A 494 -17.59 2.65 29.69
CA ALA A 494 -16.72 3.45 30.57
C ALA A 494 -15.77 2.59 31.40
N ASN A 495 -16.18 1.36 31.74
CA ASN A 495 -15.36 0.39 32.48
C ASN A 495 -14.76 -0.71 31.58
N SER A 496 -15.23 -0.82 30.34
CA SER A 496 -14.77 -1.76 29.32
C SER A 496 -13.79 -1.15 28.33
N GLY A 497 -13.10 -2.02 27.60
CA GLY A 497 -12.21 -1.60 26.53
C GLY A 497 -11.16 -2.65 26.19
N ILE A 498 -10.06 -2.22 25.58
CA ILE A 498 -8.95 -3.11 25.23
C ILE A 498 -7.85 -2.89 26.26
N LYS A 499 -7.49 -3.94 26.99
CA LYS A 499 -6.33 -3.94 27.88
C LYS A 499 -5.09 -4.42 27.14
N ARG A 500 -3.93 -4.02 27.65
CA ARG A 500 -2.62 -4.48 27.18
C ARG A 500 -1.71 -4.88 28.34
N TYR A 501 -0.85 -5.85 28.08
CA TYR A 501 0.21 -6.30 28.99
C TYR A 501 1.56 -6.24 28.27
N ALA A 502 2.58 -5.68 28.90
CA ALA A 502 3.91 -5.57 28.30
C ALA A 502 4.58 -6.94 28.17
N ILE A 503 5.08 -7.26 26.99
CA ILE A 503 5.87 -8.48 26.77
C ILE A 503 7.16 -8.39 27.58
N GLY A 504 7.52 -9.49 28.26
CA GLY A 504 8.60 -9.52 29.25
C GLY A 504 8.16 -9.13 30.67
N GLY A 505 6.94 -8.61 30.84
CA GLY A 505 6.33 -8.31 32.13
C GLY A 505 6.80 -7.01 32.76
N GLY A 506 6.91 -6.98 34.09
CA GLY A 506 7.39 -5.81 34.85
C GLY A 506 6.35 -4.73 35.13
N SER A 507 5.13 -4.83 34.59
CA SER A 507 4.02 -3.93 34.88
C SER A 507 2.69 -4.66 34.92
N GLN A 508 1.74 -4.11 35.67
CA GLN A 508 0.36 -4.61 35.68
C GLN A 508 -0.34 -4.27 34.35
N PRO A 509 -1.28 -5.09 33.86
CA PRO A 509 -2.02 -4.77 32.65
C PRO A 509 -2.82 -3.46 32.79
N THR A 510 -2.81 -2.66 31.72
CA THR A 510 -3.46 -1.33 31.68
C THR A 510 -4.42 -1.24 30.50
N PHE A 511 -5.38 -0.31 30.55
CA PHE A 511 -6.22 -0.04 29.38
C PHE A 511 -5.39 0.66 28.29
N PHE A 512 -5.38 0.05 27.11
CA PHE A 512 -4.92 0.70 25.87
C PHE A 512 -6.03 1.60 25.30
N LEU A 513 -7.28 1.15 25.37
CA LEU A 513 -8.47 1.89 24.99
C LEU A 513 -9.58 1.65 26.03
N LYS A 514 -10.34 2.70 26.37
CA LYS A 514 -11.60 2.62 27.13
C LYS A 514 -12.74 3.21 26.30
N GLY A 515 -13.98 2.98 26.72
CA GLY A 515 -15.17 3.53 26.06
C GLY A 515 -15.81 2.58 25.05
N PHE A 516 -15.36 1.33 24.99
CA PHE A 516 -15.78 0.30 24.03
C PHE A 516 -16.10 -1.00 24.76
N ILE A 517 -16.97 -1.82 24.19
CA ILE A 517 -17.31 -3.17 24.68
C ILE A 517 -16.82 -4.19 23.65
N PRO A 518 -15.52 -4.56 23.66
CA PRO A 518 -14.95 -5.36 22.59
C PRO A 518 -15.21 -6.85 22.74
N TYR A 519 -15.57 -7.49 21.62
CA TYR A 519 -15.58 -8.94 21.46
C TYR A 519 -14.36 -9.41 20.65
N GLY A 520 -14.44 -9.38 19.32
CA GLY A 520 -13.34 -9.75 18.45
C GLY A 520 -12.31 -8.64 18.31
N ILE A 521 -11.02 -9.02 18.31
CA ILE A 521 -9.88 -8.14 18.05
C ILE A 521 -8.88 -8.84 17.11
N ALA A 522 -8.18 -8.09 16.27
CA ALA A 522 -7.13 -8.59 15.38
C ALA A 522 -6.06 -7.50 15.14
N ILE A 523 -4.82 -7.88 14.84
CA ILE A 523 -3.79 -6.93 14.39
C ILE A 523 -3.41 -7.26 12.94
N ASP A 524 -3.47 -6.27 12.05
CA ASP A 524 -2.73 -6.35 10.79
C ASP A 524 -1.27 -6.03 11.09
N HIS A 525 -0.43 -7.06 11.03
CA HIS A 525 1.01 -6.93 11.26
C HIS A 525 1.76 -6.35 10.06
N VAL A 526 1.10 -6.19 8.90
CA VAL A 526 1.65 -5.46 7.75
C VAL A 526 1.55 -3.97 8.03
N LYS A 527 2.67 -3.26 7.94
CA LYS A 527 2.72 -1.80 8.08
C LYS A 527 2.19 -1.16 6.80
N ARG A 528 1.10 -0.40 6.90
CA ARG A 528 0.43 0.24 5.75
C ARG A 528 0.03 1.67 6.03
#